data_AF-A0A1D2TRW3-F1
#
_entry.id   AF-A0A1D2TRW3-F1
#
_cell.length_a   1.000
_cell.length_b   1.000
_cell.length_c   1.000
_cell.angle_alpha   90.00
_cell.angle_beta   90.00
_cell.angle_gamma   90.00
#
_symmetry.space_group_name_H-M   'P 1'
#
loop_
_entity.id
_entity.type
_entity.pdbx_description
1 polymer ?
#
loop_
_entity_poly.entity_id
_entity_poly.type
_entity_poly.pdbx_seq_one_letter_code
_entity_poly.pdbx_strand_id
1 'polypeptide(L)'
;MMFTKRLREPVMRGEVTCSVRIWQKPRVKVGGRYALGPGAVHVTGLREITLADVTPDLARRSGFAGVVDLLKVAKHGPGERVYLVEFEYRGEPNAGATP
;
A
#
# COMPACT_ATOMS: atom_id res chain seq x y z
N MET A 1 5.30 2.51 -7.20
CA MET A 1 4.11 1.92 -6.56
C MET A 1 2.88 2.55 -7.19
N MET A 2 1.84 1.79 -7.51
CA MET A 2 0.59 2.33 -8.05
C MET A 2 -0.57 1.84 -7.19
N PHE A 3 -1.44 2.77 -6.80
CA PHE A 3 -2.66 2.51 -6.04
C PHE A 3 -3.87 2.74 -6.95
N THR A 4 -4.86 1.86 -6.81
CA THR A 4 -6.17 2.04 -7.44
C THR A 4 -6.78 3.34 -6.92
N LYS A 5 -7.60 4.02 -7.74
CA LYS A 5 -8.13 5.35 -7.42
C LYS A 5 -8.81 5.39 -6.04
N ARG A 6 -9.56 4.34 -5.70
CA ARG A 6 -10.23 4.15 -4.40
C ARG A 6 -9.28 4.10 -3.18
N LEU A 7 -8.04 3.64 -3.36
CA LEU A 7 -7.05 3.53 -2.28
C LEU A 7 -6.18 4.78 -2.16
N ARG A 8 -6.18 5.69 -3.14
CA ARG A 8 -5.32 6.89 -3.09
C ARG A 8 -5.72 7.82 -1.95
N GLU A 9 -7.01 8.12 -1.85
CA GLU A 9 -7.54 9.00 -0.80
C GLU A 9 -7.29 8.47 0.63
N PRO A 10 -7.64 7.22 0.99
CA PRO A 10 -7.37 6.72 2.34
C PRO A 10 -5.87 6.57 2.63
N VAL A 11 -5.04 6.29 1.63
CA VAL A 11 -3.57 6.33 1.79
C VAL A 11 -3.10 7.76 2.08
N MET A 12 -3.59 8.75 1.33
CA MET A 12 -3.25 10.15 1.53
C MET A 12 -3.73 10.70 2.88
N ARG A 13 -4.85 10.18 3.40
CA ARG A 13 -5.35 10.48 4.75
C ARG A 13 -4.58 9.75 5.86
N GLY A 14 -3.68 8.82 5.52
CA GLY A 14 -2.96 7.99 6.49
C GLY A 14 -3.81 6.89 7.13
N GLU A 15 -5.04 6.65 6.65
CA GLU A 15 -5.89 5.54 7.11
C GLU A 15 -5.36 4.20 6.63
N VAL A 16 -4.70 4.18 5.47
CA VAL A 16 -4.07 2.99 4.89
C VAL A 16 -2.57 3.18 4.87
N THR A 17 -1.87 2.40 5.67
CA THR A 17 -0.41 2.45 5.86
C THR A 17 0.29 1.18 5.36
N CYS A 18 -0.47 0.22 4.83
CA CYS A 18 0.09 -0.99 4.26
C CYS A 18 -0.69 -1.44 3.03
N SER A 19 -0.04 -2.21 2.17
CA SER A 19 -0.65 -2.77 0.97
C SER A 19 -0.05 -4.12 0.66
N VAL A 20 -0.93 -5.07 0.38
CA VAL A 20 -0.56 -6.40 -0.11
C VAL A 20 -0.42 -6.37 -1.63
N ARG A 21 0.64 -6.99 -2.14
CA ARG A 21 0.93 -7.13 -3.58
C ARG A 21 1.42 -8.54 -3.86
N ILE A 22 0.92 -9.14 -4.93
CA ILE A 22 1.36 -10.47 -5.36
C ILE A 22 2.25 -10.31 -6.59
N TRP A 23 3.53 -10.66 -6.46
CA TRP A 23 4.53 -10.53 -7.52
C TRP A 23 5.43 -11.76 -7.56
N GLN A 24 6.17 -11.96 -8.65
CA GLN A 24 7.26 -12.95 -8.67
C GLN A 24 8.51 -12.44 -7.95
N LYS A 25 8.80 -11.14 -8.08
CA LYS A 25 9.94 -10.45 -7.45
C LYS A 25 9.50 -9.09 -6.90
N PRO A 26 10.12 -8.60 -5.81
CA PRO A 26 9.79 -7.30 -5.24
C PRO A 26 10.03 -6.18 -6.25
N ARG A 27 8.98 -5.38 -6.53
CA ARG A 27 9.05 -4.22 -7.45
C ARG A 27 9.30 -2.90 -6.73
N VAL A 28 9.28 -2.91 -5.40
CA VAL A 28 9.55 -1.76 -4.54
C VAL A 28 10.67 -2.09 -3.58
N LYS A 29 11.24 -1.07 -2.95
CA LYS A 29 12.32 -1.21 -1.96
C LYS A 29 12.00 -0.36 -0.74
N VAL A 30 12.41 -0.82 0.44
CA VAL A 30 12.40 -0.02 1.67
C VAL A 30 13.26 1.23 1.46
N GLY A 31 12.77 2.37 1.95
CA GLY A 31 13.34 3.69 1.70
C GLY A 31 12.92 4.30 0.35
N GLY A 32 12.23 3.55 -0.51
CA GLY A 32 11.74 4.04 -1.80
C GLY A 32 10.60 5.05 -1.64
N ARG A 33 10.71 6.19 -2.31
CA ARG A 33 9.68 7.22 -2.35
C ARG A 33 8.93 7.17 -3.69
N TYR A 34 7.60 7.11 -3.63
CA TYR A 34 6.73 7.03 -4.80
C TYR A 34 5.71 8.16 -4.78
N ALA A 35 5.68 8.98 -5.84
CA ALA A 35 4.73 10.09 -5.94
C ALA A 35 3.27 9.60 -5.85
N LEU A 36 2.48 10.29 -5.03
CA LEU A 36 1.05 10.05 -4.88
C LEU A 36 0.33 11.39 -4.62
N GLY A 37 -0.34 11.91 -5.65
CA GLY A 37 -1.04 13.19 -5.56
C GLY A 37 -0.06 14.34 -5.23
N PRO A 38 -0.40 15.22 -4.26
CA PRO A 38 0.45 16.34 -3.81
C PRO A 38 1.58 15.92 -2.84
N GLY A 39 1.83 14.62 -2.68
CA GLY A 39 2.85 14.12 -1.76
C GLY A 39 3.47 12.85 -2.29
N ALA A 40 4.06 12.06 -1.39
CA ALA A 40 4.65 10.79 -1.75
C ALA A 40 4.46 9.74 -0.67
N VAL A 41 4.36 8.50 -1.11
CA VAL A 41 4.40 7.33 -0.26
C VAL A 41 5.85 6.93 -0.05
N HIS A 42 6.27 6.85 1.21
CA HIS A 42 7.59 6.37 1.59
C HIS A 42 7.46 4.95 2.10
N VAL A 43 8.12 3.99 1.44
CA VAL A 43 8.09 2.59 1.86
C VAL A 43 8.99 2.41 3.06
N THR A 44 8.40 2.03 4.19
CA THR A 44 9.10 1.81 5.47
C THR A 44 9.40 0.34 5.69
N GLY A 45 8.61 -0.55 5.08
CA GLY A 45 8.77 -1.99 5.22
C GLY A 45 8.40 -2.73 3.94
N LEU A 46 9.14 -3.81 3.66
CA LEU A 46 8.82 -4.74 2.60
C LEU A 46 9.20 -6.13 3.10
N ARG A 47 8.19 -6.98 3.28
CA ARG A 47 8.39 -8.37 3.67
C ARG A 47 7.54 -9.29 2.84
N GLU A 48 8.07 -10.45 2.55
CA GLU A 48 7.29 -11.54 1.99
C GLU A 48 6.44 -12.18 3.10
N ILE A 49 5.17 -12.42 2.81
CA ILE A 49 4.23 -13.07 3.70
C ILE A 49 3.57 -14.23 2.95
N THR A 50 2.83 -15.06 3.68
CA THR A 50 2.03 -16.11 3.06
C THR A 50 0.58 -15.67 2.89
N LEU A 51 -0.22 -16.41 2.11
CA LEU A 51 -1.67 -16.18 2.06
C LEU A 51 -2.34 -16.38 3.43
N ALA A 52 -1.76 -17.23 4.30
CA ALA A 52 -2.28 -17.45 5.65
C ALA A 52 -2.11 -16.22 6.55
N ASP A 53 -1.07 -15.42 6.33
CA ASP A 53 -0.88 -14.13 7.02
C ASP A 53 -1.87 -13.05 6.57
N VAL A 54 -2.53 -13.22 5.41
CA VAL A 54 -3.53 -12.28 4.90
C VAL A 54 -4.84 -12.48 5.66
N THR A 55 -4.87 -11.97 6.88
CA THR A 55 -6.03 -12.01 7.75
C THR A 55 -7.07 -10.93 7.38
N PRO A 56 -8.34 -11.08 7.80
CA PRO A 56 -9.36 -10.05 7.61
C PRO A 56 -8.97 -8.70 8.23
N ASP A 57 -8.24 -8.74 9.34
CA ASP A 57 -7.72 -7.56 10.01
C ASP A 57 -6.66 -6.84 9.15
N LEU A 58 -5.72 -7.59 8.56
CA LEU A 58 -4.75 -7.04 7.61
C LEU A 58 -5.44 -6.42 6.40
N ALA A 59 -6.51 -7.06 5.90
CA ALA A 59 -7.28 -6.54 4.78
C ALA A 59 -7.93 -5.19 5.12
N ARG A 60 -8.55 -5.08 6.31
CA ARG A 60 -9.12 -3.83 6.81
C ARG A 60 -8.08 -2.73 6.96
N ARG A 61 -6.93 -3.02 7.55
CA ARG A 61 -5.80 -2.08 7.65
C ARG A 61 -5.24 -1.65 6.29
N SER A 62 -5.35 -2.51 5.29
CA SER A 62 -4.97 -2.20 3.91
C SER A 62 -6.05 -1.43 3.13
N GLY A 63 -7.19 -1.10 3.76
CA GLY A 63 -8.30 -0.37 3.14
C GLY A 63 -9.30 -1.25 2.38
N PHE A 64 -9.37 -2.55 2.70
CA PHE A 64 -10.27 -3.51 2.08
C PHE A 64 -11.29 -4.06 3.09
N ALA A 65 -12.51 -4.35 2.64
CA ALA A 65 -13.55 -4.91 3.50
C ALA A 65 -13.21 -6.33 4.03
N GLY A 66 -12.38 -7.08 3.30
CA GLY A 66 -11.95 -8.42 3.69
C GLY A 66 -10.93 -9.03 2.74
N VAL A 67 -10.45 -10.22 3.09
CA VAL A 67 -9.37 -10.95 2.41
C VAL A 67 -9.67 -11.16 0.93
N VAL A 68 -10.91 -11.53 0.59
CA VAL A 68 -11.32 -11.80 -0.80
C VAL A 68 -11.18 -10.56 -1.69
N ASP A 69 -11.63 -9.39 -1.23
CA ASP A 69 -11.52 -8.15 -2.01
C ASP A 69 -10.06 -7.71 -2.17
N LEU A 70 -9.26 -7.90 -1.12
CA LEU A 70 -7.82 -7.67 -1.16
C LEU A 70 -7.14 -8.58 -2.17
N LEU A 71 -7.39 -9.89 -2.14
CA LEU A 71 -6.76 -10.85 -3.05
C LEU A 71 -7.15 -10.62 -4.51
N LYS A 72 -8.39 -10.22 -4.78
CA LYS A 72 -8.84 -9.84 -6.14
C LYS A 72 -8.01 -8.70 -6.72
N VAL A 73 -7.64 -7.72 -5.90
CA VAL A 73 -6.83 -6.57 -6.33
C VAL A 73 -5.33 -6.85 -6.23
N ALA A 74 -4.90 -7.74 -5.32
CA ALA A 74 -3.48 -8.06 -5.17
C ALA A 74 -2.99 -9.02 -6.27
N LYS A 75 -3.88 -9.90 -6.77
CA LYS A 75 -3.59 -10.89 -7.81
C LYS A 75 -3.73 -10.30 -9.21
N HIS A 76 -2.73 -9.52 -9.62
CA HIS A 76 -2.58 -9.07 -11.01
C HIS A 76 -1.39 -9.78 -11.67
N GLY A 77 -1.68 -10.88 -12.38
CA GLY A 77 -0.71 -11.64 -13.17
C GLY A 77 -0.26 -12.96 -12.52
N PRO A 78 0.78 -13.61 -13.08
CA PRO A 78 1.26 -14.93 -12.67
C PRO A 78 2.20 -14.86 -11.44
N GLY A 79 1.99 -13.89 -10.55
CA GLY A 79 2.73 -13.81 -9.31
C GLY A 79 2.17 -14.81 -8.30
N GLU A 80 3.04 -15.51 -7.59
CA GLU A 80 2.65 -16.47 -6.55
C GLU A 80 3.08 -16.01 -5.15
N ARG A 81 4.06 -15.10 -5.06
CA ARG A 81 4.61 -14.63 -3.78
C ARG A 81 3.88 -13.37 -3.32
N VAL A 82 3.44 -13.40 -2.07
CA VAL A 82 2.68 -12.31 -1.45
C VAL A 82 3.66 -11.42 -0.70
N TYR A 83 3.66 -10.13 -1.00
CA TYR A 83 4.49 -9.15 -0.32
C TYR A 83 3.59 -8.16 0.41
N LEU A 84 3.87 -7.96 1.70
CA LEU A 84 3.34 -6.84 2.46
C LEU A 84 4.30 -5.66 2.31
N VAL A 85 3.77 -4.58 1.76
CA VAL A 85 4.46 -3.30 1.65
C VAL A 85 3.89 -2.38 2.73
N GLU A 86 4.72 -2.00 3.68
CA GLU A 86 4.40 -1.01 4.71
C GLU A 86 4.96 0.33 4.26
N PHE A 87 4.15 1.37 4.44
CA PHE A 87 4.50 2.69 3.97
C PHE A 87 3.76 3.77 4.74
N GLU A 88 4.29 4.98 4.65
CA GLU A 88 3.70 6.18 5.20
C GLU A 88 3.50 7.21 4.10
N TYR A 89 2.36 7.90 4.14
CA TYR A 89 2.15 9.04 3.27
C TYR A 89 2.82 10.26 3.85
N ARG A 90 3.80 10.79 3.13
CA ARG A 90 4.42 12.10 3.38
C ARG A 90 3.78 13.09 2.41
N GLY A 91 2.73 13.75 2.88
CA GLY A 91 2.22 14.95 2.23
C GLY A 91 3.33 16.00 2.19
N GLU A 92 3.39 16.78 1.12
CA GLU A 92 4.11 18.04 1.21
C GLU A 92 3.45 18.88 2.33
N PRO A 93 4.21 19.47 3.26
CA PRO A 93 3.62 20.44 4.17
C PRO A 93 3.07 21.54 3.29
N ASN A 94 1.75 21.69 3.26
CA ASN A 94 1.09 22.71 2.46
C ASN A 94 1.74 24.08 2.75
N ALA A 95 2.51 24.60 1.79
CA ALA A 95 3.00 25.98 1.75
C ALA A 95 1.82 26.92 1.42
N GLY A 96 0.76 26.87 2.22
CA GLY A 96 -0.50 27.55 1.98
C GLY A 96 -1.32 27.87 3.23
N ALA A 97 -0.79 27.64 4.43
CA ALA A 97 -1.29 28.32 5.64
C ALA A 97 -0.47 29.60 5.82
N THR A 98 -0.84 30.65 5.10
CA THR A 98 -0.42 32.02 5.40
C THR A 98 -0.95 32.39 6.79
N PRO A 99 -0.15 33.05 7.66
CA PRO A 99 -0.58 33.49 8.98
C PRO A 99 -1.76 34.48 8.94
#